data_AF-A0ABD5DHW1-F1
#
_entry.id   AF-A0ABD5DHW1-F1
#
_cell.length_a   1.000
_cell.length_b   1.000
_cell.length_c   1.000
_cell.angle_alpha   90.00
_cell.angle_beta   90.00
_cell.angle_gamma   90.00
#
_symmetry.space_group_name_H-M   'P 1'
#
loop_
_entity.id
_entity.type
_entity.pdbx_description
1 polymer ?
#
loop_
_entity_poly.entity_id
_entity_poly.type
_entity_poly.pdbx_seq_one_letter_code
_entity_poly.pdbx_strand_id
1 'polypeptide(L)'
;YSQLLTQTLGFDVSERPGAGAAGGMGAALIAYTGATLRPGIDLVLELLNADDHLRDAALTIVGEGWLDRQSAFGKAPVGVAGKA
;
A
#
# COMPACT_ATOMS: atom_id res chain seq x y z
N TYR A 1 22.44 3.33 7.63
CA TYR A 1 22.14 3.16 6.19
C TYR A 1 21.52 4.43 5.59
N SER A 2 20.45 5.00 6.15
CA SER A 2 19.82 6.23 5.61
C SER A 2 20.79 7.40 5.35
N GLN A 3 21.69 7.71 6.30
CA GLN A 3 22.68 8.78 6.10
C GLN A 3 23.59 8.56 4.88
N LEU A 4 23.98 7.32 4.61
CA LEU A 4 24.80 6.97 3.45
C LEU A 4 24.01 7.15 2.15
N LEU A 5 22.72 6.75 2.13
CA LEU A 5 21.83 7.01 1.00
C LEU A 5 21.69 8.51 0.74
N THR A 6 21.45 9.31 1.78
CA THR A 6 21.33 10.77 1.67
C THR A 6 22.61 11.40 1.14
N GLN A 7 23.79 10.97 1.63
CA GLN A 7 25.08 11.48 1.14
C GLN A 7 25.38 11.06 -0.31
N THR A 8 24.99 9.85 -0.71
CA THR A 8 25.32 9.29 -2.03
C THR A 8 24.35 9.75 -3.12
N LEU A 9 23.06 9.83 -2.80
CA LEU A 9 21.97 10.11 -3.74
C LEU A 9 21.38 11.51 -3.57
N GLY A 10 21.79 12.27 -2.55
CA GLY A 10 21.27 13.60 -2.26
C GLY A 10 19.81 13.61 -1.78
N PHE A 11 19.28 12.46 -1.39
CA PHE A 11 17.86 12.27 -1.13
C PHE A 11 17.62 11.61 0.22
N ASP A 12 16.95 12.34 1.12
CA ASP A 12 16.64 11.84 2.45
C ASP A 12 15.32 11.06 2.48
N VAL A 13 15.40 9.83 2.98
CA VAL A 13 14.28 8.90 3.13
C VAL A 13 14.00 8.57 4.60
N SER A 14 14.74 9.15 5.54
CA SER A 14 14.68 8.81 6.97
C SER A 14 13.29 9.07 7.59
N GLU A 15 12.65 10.17 7.22
CA GLU A 15 11.32 10.54 7.72
C GLU A 15 10.17 10.11 6.80
N ARG A 16 10.45 9.39 5.71
CA ARG A 16 9.39 8.95 4.80
C ARG A 16 8.56 7.82 5.42
N PRO A 17 7.22 7.96 5.51
CA PRO A 17 6.35 6.88 5.94
C PRO A 17 6.58 5.61 5.12
N GLY A 18 6.76 4.49 5.80
CA GLY A 18 7.01 3.19 5.18
C GLY A 18 8.45 2.98 4.65
N ALA A 19 9.37 3.93 4.83
CA ALA A 19 10.79 3.73 4.48
C ALA A 19 11.41 2.52 5.21
N GLY A 20 10.97 2.25 6.44
CA GLY A 20 11.38 1.06 7.21
C GLY A 20 10.76 -0.27 6.77
N ALA A 21 9.85 -0.27 5.78
CA ALA A 21 9.15 -1.48 5.35
C ALA A 21 10.14 -2.58 4.92
N ALA A 22 9.82 -3.81 5.34
CA ALA A 22 10.62 -5.01 5.08
C ALA A 22 12.13 -4.83 5.38
N GLY A 23 12.45 -4.20 6.52
CA GLY A 23 13.82 -4.00 6.97
C GLY A 23 14.57 -2.89 6.23
N GLY A 24 13.87 -1.93 5.63
CA GLY A 24 14.48 -0.81 4.90
C GLY A 24 14.48 -0.97 3.37
N MET A 25 13.87 -2.03 2.83
CA MET A 25 13.67 -2.16 1.39
C MET A 25 12.80 -1.03 0.83
N GLY A 26 11.83 -0.54 1.61
CA GLY A 26 11.05 0.65 1.24
C GLY A 26 11.96 1.85 0.96
N ALA A 27 12.89 2.15 1.88
CA ALA A 27 13.88 3.23 1.71
C ALA A 27 14.73 3.05 0.45
N ALA A 28 15.21 1.83 0.18
CA ALA A 28 16.00 1.54 -1.00
C ALA A 28 15.20 1.76 -2.30
N LEU A 29 13.98 1.22 -2.40
CA LEU A 29 13.14 1.40 -3.60
C LEU A 29 12.84 2.87 -3.87
N ILE A 30 12.46 3.64 -2.84
CA ILE A 30 12.19 5.07 -3.02
C ILE A 30 13.46 5.80 -3.47
N ALA A 31 14.60 5.55 -2.82
CA ALA A 31 15.83 6.28 -3.10
C ALA A 31 16.46 5.94 -4.47
N TYR A 32 16.43 4.67 -4.88
CA TYR A 32 17.08 4.21 -6.11
C TYR A 32 16.18 4.28 -7.35
N THR A 33 14.87 4.10 -7.21
CA THR A 33 13.95 4.05 -8.37
C THR A 33 12.95 5.20 -8.41
N GLY A 34 12.86 6.00 -7.34
CA GLY A 34 11.81 7.00 -7.20
C GLY A 34 10.43 6.38 -6.94
N ALA A 35 10.36 5.11 -6.52
CA ALA A 35 9.10 4.43 -6.25
C ALA A 35 8.26 5.16 -5.20
N THR A 36 6.94 5.08 -5.34
CA THR A 36 5.99 5.63 -4.37
C THR A 36 5.37 4.48 -3.58
N LEU A 37 5.42 4.57 -2.25
CA LEU A 37 4.72 3.62 -1.39
C LEU A 37 3.21 3.92 -1.42
N ARG A 38 2.41 2.88 -1.62
CA ARG A 38 0.94 2.94 -1.65
C ARG A 38 0.34 1.83 -0.78
N PRO A 39 -0.86 2.01 -0.22
CA PRO A 39 -1.59 0.92 0.40
C PRO A 39 -1.78 -0.23 -0.59
N GLY A 40 -1.46 -1.45 -0.16
CA GLY A 40 -1.48 -2.62 -1.05
C GLY A 40 -2.88 -2.92 -1.61
N ILE A 41 -3.92 -2.72 -0.80
CA ILE A 41 -5.30 -2.96 -1.24
C ILE A 41 -5.72 -2.00 -2.35
N ASP A 42 -5.37 -0.72 -2.24
CA ASP A 42 -5.70 0.27 -3.27
C ASP A 42 -5.04 -0.09 -4.60
N LEU A 43 -3.77 -0.52 -4.55
CA LEU A 43 -3.04 -0.96 -5.74
C LEU A 43 -3.71 -2.19 -6.38
N VAL A 44 -4.12 -3.18 -5.58
CA VAL A 44 -4.77 -4.39 -6.10
C VAL A 44 -6.15 -4.05 -6.70
N LEU A 45 -6.95 -3.22 -6.04
CA LEU A 45 -8.27 -2.84 -6.55
C LEU A 45 -8.18 -2.01 -7.84
N GLU A 46 -7.19 -1.14 -7.95
CA GLU A 46 -6.89 -0.41 -9.19
C GLU A 46 -6.48 -1.37 -10.32
N LEU A 47 -5.54 -2.28 -10.06
CA LEU A 47 -5.06 -3.26 -11.05
C LEU A 47 -6.17 -4.20 -11.54
N LEU A 48 -7.19 -4.45 -10.71
CA LEU A 48 -8.34 -5.28 -11.05
C LEU A 48 -9.50 -4.49 -11.65
N ASN A 49 -9.38 -3.17 -11.83
CA ASN A 49 -10.49 -2.27 -12.20
C ASN A 49 -11.74 -2.50 -11.34
N ALA A 50 -11.53 -2.75 -10.04
CA ALA A 50 -12.60 -3.15 -9.14
C ALA A 50 -13.72 -2.11 -9.06
N ASP A 51 -13.39 -0.82 -9.18
CA ASP A 51 -14.36 0.27 -9.14
C ASP A 51 -15.45 0.13 -10.22
N ASP A 52 -15.11 -0.35 -11.41
CA ASP A 52 -16.09 -0.55 -12.48
C ASP A 52 -16.97 -1.78 -12.22
N HIS A 53 -16.39 -2.84 -11.65
CA HIS A 53 -17.15 -4.03 -11.27
C HIS A 53 -18.07 -3.80 -10.08
N LEU A 54 -17.66 -2.98 -9.12
CA LEU A 54 -18.43 -2.66 -7.92
C LEU A 54 -19.57 -1.68 -8.20
N ARG A 55 -19.38 -0.73 -9.13
CA ARG A 55 -20.39 0.31 -9.45
C ARG A 55 -21.75 -0.26 -9.84
N ASP A 56 -21.75 -1.33 -10.62
CA ASP A 56 -22.98 -1.96 -11.14
C ASP A 56 -23.40 -3.20 -10.35
N ALA A 57 -22.71 -3.52 -9.25
CA ALA A 57 -23.00 -4.69 -8.45
C ALA A 57 -24.27 -4.50 -7.62
N ALA A 58 -25.24 -5.40 -7.78
CA ALA A 58 -26.42 -5.44 -6.92
C ALA A 58 -26.10 -5.93 -5.49
N LEU A 59 -25.02 -6.71 -5.35
CA LEU A 59 -24.55 -7.24 -4.07
C LEU A 59 -23.04 -7.53 -4.18
N THR A 60 -22.27 -7.02 -3.21
CA THR A 60 -20.85 -7.31 -3.07
C THR A 60 -20.62 -8.16 -1.82
N ILE A 61 -19.97 -9.31 -1.99
CA ILE A 61 -19.56 -10.19 -0.88
C ILE A 61 -18.04 -10.16 -0.81
N VAL A 62 -17.50 -9.81 0.37
CA VAL A 62 -16.06 -9.78 0.63
C VAL A 62 -15.75 -10.48 1.94
N GLY A 63 -14.56 -11.07 2.04
CA GLY A 63 -14.08 -11.70 3.25
C GLY A 63 -12.56 -11.86 3.23
N GLU A 64 -12.00 -12.19 4.38
CA GLU A 64 -10.62 -12.60 4.53
C GLU A 64 -10.55 -13.77 5.50
N GLY A 65 -9.47 -14.56 5.44
CA GLY A 65 -9.36 -15.81 6.23
C GLY A 65 -9.38 -15.56 7.74
N TRP A 66 -8.93 -14.40 8.20
CA TRP A 66 -8.99 -14.00 9.60
C TRP A 66 -9.31 -12.50 9.71
N LEU A 67 -10.50 -12.19 10.22
CA LEU A 67 -10.89 -10.84 10.58
C LEU A 67 -10.37 -10.50 11.98
N ASP A 68 -9.35 -9.65 12.04
CA ASP A 68 -8.76 -9.10 13.25
C ASP A 68 -8.82 -7.57 13.28
N ARG A 69 -8.28 -6.98 14.34
CA ARG A 69 -8.14 -5.53 14.41
C ARG A 69 -7.28 -4.96 13.27
N GLN A 70 -6.33 -5.72 12.70
CA GLN A 70 -5.52 -5.28 11.55
C GLN A 70 -6.34 -5.17 10.26
N SER A 71 -7.44 -5.90 10.17
CA SER A 71 -8.38 -5.87 9.05
C SER A 71 -9.01 -4.49 8.87
N ALA A 72 -9.30 -3.83 10.00
CA ALA A 72 -9.78 -2.44 10.05
C ALA A 72 -8.76 -1.41 9.49
N PHE A 73 -7.48 -1.78 9.37
CA PHE A 73 -6.42 -0.89 8.89
C PHE A 73 -6.12 -1.04 7.39
N GLY A 74 -7.15 -1.35 6.59
CA GLY A 74 -7.03 -1.33 5.12
C GLY A 74 -6.63 -2.66 4.50
N LYS A 75 -7.13 -3.78 5.03
CA LYS A 75 -7.11 -5.08 4.32
C LYS A 75 -8.30 -5.19 3.35
N ALA A 76 -8.37 -6.31 2.64
CA ALA A 76 -9.29 -6.51 1.51
C ALA A 76 -10.77 -6.19 1.81
N PRO A 77 -11.37 -6.61 2.94
CA PRO A 77 -12.78 -6.32 3.22
C PRO A 77 -13.09 -4.83 3.35
N VAL A 78 -12.25 -4.09 4.06
CA VAL A 78 -12.42 -2.64 4.26
C VAL A 78 -12.16 -1.87 2.96
N GLY A 79 -11.14 -2.27 2.19
CA GLY A 79 -10.84 -1.62 0.92
C GLY A 79 -11.95 -1.78 -0.13
N VAL A 80 -12.55 -2.98 -0.21
CA VAL A 80 -13.70 -3.24 -1.10
C VAL A 80 -14.93 -2.51 -0.60
N ALA A 81 -15.24 -2.57 0.71
CA ALA A 81 -16.41 -1.90 1.28
C ALA A 81 -16.35 -0.38 1.17
N GLY A 82 -15.17 0.23 1.14
CA GLY A 82 -15.02 1.67 0.91
C GLY A 82 -15.25 2.12 -0.53
N LYS A 83 -15.35 1.18 -1.48
CA LYS A 83 -15.52 1.42 -2.92
C LYS A 83 -16.84 0.91 -3.50
N ALA A 84 -17.56 0.09 -2.73
CA ALA A 84 -18.92 -0.38 -3.01
C ALA A 84 -19.95 0.63 -2.48
#